data_AF-A0A4R2RLB0-F1
#
_entry.id   AF-A0A4R2RLB0-F1
#
_cell.length_a   1.000
_cell.length_b   1.000
_cell.length_c   1.000
_cell.angle_alpha   90.00
_cell.angle_beta   90.00
_cell.angle_gamma   90.00
#
_symmetry.space_group_name_H-M   'P 1'
#
loop_
_entity.id
_entity.type
_entity.pdbx_description
1 polymer ?
#
loop_
_entity_poly.entity_id
_entity_poly.type
_entity_poly.pdbx_seq_one_letter_code
_entity_poly.pdbx_strand_id
1 'polypeptide(L)'
;MIEIKNTENLTGVTISGDFNDLYNLVEAFHLITIDEFSARHHRHIGISMRVLGVCYDIRHAYQGDREIELIDNQMTEDKMKWRSIITPKNNVYYRCHCLYPEMFFVMLALNELVQLRIKDLSRTKYILKEALDKRVIWDDTIATIRFFQAQFTKCVKETFTEAAFARWLTVMNSDYLCIEEITTQFIDVVNIDYINLTKEKRLKSLSSIAKRIADFRHDKEHNQIKDVVTKAAREYQCDPGLIRLKGIEYPEDFEW
;
A
#
# COMPACT_ATOMS: atom_id res chain seq x y z
N MET A 1 -8.57 15.82 -1.35
CA MET A 1 -8.86 14.38 -1.52
C MET A 1 -7.60 13.67 -1.97
N ILE A 2 -7.33 12.48 -1.43
CA ILE A 2 -6.15 11.67 -1.79
C ILE A 2 -6.14 11.36 -3.30
N GLU A 3 -5.00 11.54 -3.92
CA GLU A 3 -4.74 11.21 -5.32
C GLU A 3 -3.49 10.34 -5.44
N ILE A 4 -3.56 9.32 -6.29
CA ILE A 4 -2.44 8.42 -6.59
C ILE A 4 -2.15 8.47 -8.09
N LYS A 5 -0.89 8.78 -8.44
CA LYS A 5 -0.42 8.90 -9.83
C LYS A 5 0.87 8.12 -10.03
N ASN A 6 1.15 7.74 -11.27
CA ASN A 6 2.44 7.17 -11.62
C ASN A 6 3.57 8.17 -11.39
N THR A 7 4.69 7.69 -10.89
CA THR A 7 5.95 8.44 -10.97
C THR A 7 6.45 8.50 -12.41
N GLU A 8 7.34 9.44 -12.70
CA GLU A 8 7.81 9.71 -14.08
C GLU A 8 8.44 8.47 -14.72
N ASN A 9 9.23 7.71 -13.96
CA ASN A 9 9.95 6.53 -14.45
C ASN A 9 9.23 5.21 -14.18
N LEU A 10 7.96 5.25 -13.74
CA LEU A 10 7.16 4.08 -13.35
C LEU A 10 7.86 3.21 -12.29
N THR A 11 8.76 3.77 -11.49
CA THR A 11 9.36 3.06 -10.35
C THR A 11 8.33 2.82 -9.25
N GLY A 12 7.31 3.67 -9.19
CA GLY A 12 6.24 3.56 -8.22
C GLY A 12 5.07 4.47 -8.53
N VAL A 13 4.41 4.88 -7.45
CA VAL A 13 3.33 5.85 -7.49
C VAL A 13 3.60 6.97 -6.49
N THR A 14 3.16 8.17 -6.84
CA THR A 14 3.06 9.31 -5.94
C THR A 14 1.71 9.29 -5.26
N ILE A 15 1.72 9.31 -3.93
CA ILE A 15 0.55 9.47 -3.06
C ILE A 15 0.52 10.93 -2.63
N SER A 16 -0.62 11.60 -2.82
CA SER A 16 -0.75 13.03 -2.57
C SER A 16 -2.10 13.42 -1.99
N GLY A 17 -2.13 14.52 -1.24
CA GLY A 17 -3.35 15.08 -0.64
C GLY A 17 -3.05 16.32 0.19
N ASP A 18 -4.09 16.98 0.67
CA ASP A 18 -3.93 18.02 1.69
C ASP A 18 -3.59 17.40 3.07
N PHE A 19 -3.41 18.25 4.09
CA PHE A 19 -3.10 17.80 5.44
C PHE A 19 -4.14 16.80 5.98
N ASN A 20 -5.43 17.11 5.85
CA ASN A 20 -6.49 16.28 6.42
C ASN A 20 -6.62 14.96 5.68
N ASP A 21 -6.42 14.96 4.35
CA ASP A 21 -6.41 13.75 3.55
C ASP A 21 -5.37 12.75 4.05
N LEU A 22 -4.12 13.19 4.19
CA LEU A 22 -3.01 12.31 4.58
C LEU A 22 -3.03 11.98 6.07
N TYR A 23 -3.45 12.92 6.92
CA TYR A 23 -3.63 12.67 8.36
C TYR A 23 -4.67 11.57 8.60
N ASN A 24 -5.85 11.67 7.98
CA ASN A 24 -6.89 10.65 8.11
C ASN A 24 -6.44 9.29 7.57
N LEU A 25 -5.63 9.27 6.50
CA LEU A 25 -5.07 8.03 5.98
C LEU A 25 -4.11 7.38 6.98
N VAL A 26 -3.24 8.17 7.62
CA VAL A 26 -2.30 7.69 8.65
C VAL A 26 -3.04 7.13 9.86
N GLU A 27 -4.08 7.80 10.35
CA GLU A 27 -4.90 7.29 11.45
C GLU A 27 -5.58 5.95 11.06
N ALA A 28 -6.12 5.86 9.84
CA ALA A 28 -6.72 4.62 9.36
C ALA A 28 -5.70 3.47 9.23
N PHE A 29 -4.47 3.76 8.78
CA PHE A 29 -3.38 2.77 8.68
C PHE A 29 -3.00 2.27 10.08
N HIS A 30 -2.79 3.17 11.04
CA HIS A 30 -2.50 2.79 12.43
C HIS A 30 -3.62 1.94 13.04
N LEU A 31 -4.89 2.31 12.84
CA LEU A 31 -6.00 1.60 13.45
C LEU A 31 -6.26 0.22 12.83
N ILE A 32 -5.97 0.04 11.54
CA ILE A 32 -6.22 -1.24 10.85
C ILE A 32 -5.08 -2.25 11.02
N THR A 33 -3.87 -1.77 11.30
CA THR A 33 -2.70 -2.63 11.52
C THR A 33 -2.75 -3.36 12.86
N ILE A 34 -2.09 -4.51 12.92
CA ILE A 34 -2.00 -5.33 14.12
C ILE A 34 -0.75 -4.97 14.91
N ASP A 35 -0.98 -4.66 16.19
CA ASP A 35 0.06 -4.39 17.18
C ASP A 35 1.02 -5.57 17.36
N GLU A 36 2.31 -5.28 17.57
CA GLU A 36 3.38 -6.26 17.69
C GLU A 36 3.21 -7.21 18.89
N PHE A 37 2.44 -6.81 19.92
CA PHE A 37 2.16 -7.62 21.10
C PHE A 37 0.85 -8.42 20.98
N SER A 38 0.17 -8.38 19.83
CA SER A 38 -1.10 -9.08 19.62
C SER A 38 -0.92 -10.60 19.58
N ALA A 39 -1.32 -11.27 20.66
CA ALA A 39 -1.36 -12.74 20.71
C ALA A 39 -2.41 -13.35 19.77
N ARG A 40 -3.53 -12.65 19.54
CA ARG A 40 -4.66 -13.16 18.75
C ARG A 40 -4.40 -13.15 17.25
N HIS A 41 -3.67 -12.15 16.77
CA HIS A 41 -3.45 -11.89 15.35
C HIS A 41 -1.96 -11.87 14.98
N HIS A 42 -1.15 -12.63 15.71
CA HIS A 42 0.31 -12.63 15.56
C HIS A 42 0.80 -12.88 14.12
N ARG A 43 0.10 -13.72 13.35
CA ARG A 43 0.44 -14.00 11.94
C ARG A 43 0.37 -12.75 11.04
N HIS A 44 -0.42 -11.74 11.42
CA HIS A 44 -0.64 -10.52 10.65
C HIS A 44 0.33 -9.39 11.00
N ILE A 45 1.25 -9.58 11.96
CA ILE A 45 2.22 -8.56 12.38
C ILE A 45 3.17 -8.22 11.22
N GLY A 46 3.70 -9.21 10.50
CA GLY A 46 4.64 -8.98 9.41
C GLY A 46 4.07 -8.10 8.28
N ILE A 47 2.81 -8.35 7.88
CA ILE A 47 2.14 -7.52 6.88
C ILE A 47 1.78 -6.14 7.44
N SER A 48 1.47 -6.05 8.74
CA SER A 48 1.15 -4.79 9.42
C SER A 48 2.37 -3.86 9.47
N MET A 49 3.55 -4.39 9.80
CA MET A 49 4.80 -3.62 9.83
C MET A 49 5.13 -2.97 8.48
N ARG A 50 4.79 -3.63 7.39
CA ARG A 50 5.02 -3.12 6.02
C ARG A 50 4.02 -2.06 5.61
N VAL A 51 2.75 -2.23 5.97
CA VAL A 51 1.74 -1.16 5.85
C VAL A 51 2.16 0.06 6.69
N LEU A 52 2.69 -0.15 7.89
CA LEU A 52 3.23 0.93 8.73
C LEU A 52 4.48 1.59 8.12
N GLY A 53 5.27 0.87 7.32
CA GLY A 53 6.35 1.45 6.52
C GLY A 53 5.84 2.51 5.53
N VAL A 54 4.76 2.20 4.79
CA VAL A 54 4.12 3.20 3.92
C VAL A 54 3.44 4.31 4.73
N CYS A 55 2.84 3.97 5.87
CA CYS A 55 2.27 4.95 6.81
C CYS A 55 3.31 6.00 7.24
N TYR A 56 4.54 5.56 7.50
CA TYR A 56 5.64 6.42 7.89
C TYR A 56 5.94 7.47 6.82
N ASP A 57 6.05 7.08 5.55
CA ASP A 57 6.32 8.04 4.47
C ASP A 57 5.17 9.03 4.25
N ILE A 58 3.92 8.57 4.37
CA ILE A 58 2.73 9.45 4.29
C ILE A 58 2.73 10.46 5.43
N ARG A 59 3.08 10.01 6.65
CA ARG A 59 3.18 10.88 7.83
C ARG A 59 4.22 11.97 7.63
N HIS A 60 5.42 11.59 7.20
CA HIS A 60 6.48 12.53 6.92
C HIS A 60 6.14 13.49 5.77
N ALA A 61 5.30 13.07 4.82
CA ALA A 61 4.82 13.97 3.78
C ALA A 61 4.01 15.14 4.34
N TYR A 62 2.94 14.89 5.11
CA TYR A 62 2.14 16.01 5.64
C TYR A 62 2.84 16.80 6.75
N GLN A 63 3.91 16.26 7.35
CA GLN A 63 4.79 16.99 8.27
C GLN A 63 5.71 17.98 7.53
N GLY A 64 5.78 17.91 6.20
CA GLY A 64 6.63 18.77 5.38
C GLY A 64 8.06 18.23 5.16
N ASP A 65 8.32 16.97 5.53
CA ASP A 65 9.63 16.32 5.37
C ASP A 65 9.78 15.59 4.02
N ARG A 66 8.83 15.82 3.10
CA ARG A 66 8.82 15.30 1.72
C ARG A 66 8.40 16.43 0.76
N GLU A 67 7.85 16.05 -0.40
CA GLU A 67 7.50 16.98 -1.47
C GLU A 67 6.22 17.79 -1.16
N ILE A 68 6.22 19.06 -1.57
CA ILE A 68 5.08 19.98 -1.46
C ILE A 68 4.74 20.53 -2.84
N GLU A 69 3.46 20.61 -3.15
CA GLU A 69 2.95 21.23 -4.37
C GLU A 69 1.80 22.21 -4.07
N LEU A 70 1.75 23.30 -4.83
CA LEU A 70 0.65 24.25 -4.79
C LEU A 70 -0.35 23.97 -5.92
N ILE A 71 -1.53 23.47 -5.57
CA ILE A 71 -2.62 23.17 -6.51
C ILE A 71 -3.59 24.34 -6.59
N ASP A 72 -3.91 24.82 -7.80
CA ASP A 72 -4.93 25.85 -7.99
C ASP A 72 -6.29 25.39 -7.45
N ASN A 73 -6.90 26.19 -6.56
CA ASN A 73 -8.15 25.86 -5.89
C ASN A 73 -9.39 26.46 -6.58
N GLN A 74 -9.21 26.99 -7.79
CA GLN A 74 -10.23 27.59 -8.63
C GLN A 74 -10.92 28.80 -7.99
N MET A 75 -10.34 29.41 -6.96
CA MET A 75 -10.82 30.69 -6.43
C MET A 75 -10.36 31.84 -7.32
N THR A 76 -11.13 32.09 -8.37
CA THR A 76 -10.87 33.20 -9.30
C THR A 76 -11.20 34.55 -8.67
N GLU A 77 -10.64 35.62 -9.24
CA GLU A 77 -10.90 36.99 -8.77
C GLU A 77 -12.37 37.36 -8.84
N ASP A 78 -13.09 36.86 -9.85
CA ASP A 78 -14.53 37.10 -10.00
C ASP A 78 -15.33 36.43 -8.88
N LYS A 79 -14.97 35.19 -8.48
CA LYS A 79 -15.60 34.51 -7.34
C LYS A 79 -15.35 35.27 -6.04
N MET A 80 -14.12 35.75 -5.83
CA MET A 80 -13.74 36.55 -4.66
C MET A 80 -14.50 37.88 -4.61
N LYS A 81 -14.55 38.62 -5.72
CA LYS A 81 -15.29 39.89 -5.84
C LYS A 81 -16.78 39.69 -5.58
N TRP A 82 -17.39 38.70 -6.23
CA TRP A 82 -18.83 38.41 -6.08
C TRP A 82 -19.19 38.00 -4.65
N ARG A 83 -18.31 37.28 -3.94
CA ARG A 83 -18.50 36.88 -2.54
C ARG A 83 -17.98 37.90 -1.52
N SER A 84 -17.30 38.96 -1.95
CA SER A 84 -16.64 39.93 -1.07
C SER A 84 -15.69 39.29 -0.04
N ILE A 85 -14.93 38.28 -0.47
CA ILE A 85 -13.91 37.59 0.35
C ILE A 85 -12.57 37.59 -0.37
N ILE A 86 -11.47 37.58 0.39
CA ILE A 86 -10.11 37.41 -0.15
C ILE A 86 -9.57 36.11 0.42
N THR A 87 -9.18 35.17 -0.45
CA THR A 87 -8.62 33.88 -0.04
C THR A 87 -7.39 33.55 -0.89
N PRO A 88 -6.56 32.56 -0.47
CA PRO A 88 -5.53 32.01 -1.34
C PRO A 88 -6.13 31.42 -2.64
N LYS A 89 -5.37 31.50 -3.74
CA LYS A 89 -5.72 30.88 -5.04
C LYS A 89 -5.24 29.42 -5.15
N ASN A 90 -4.44 28.95 -4.19
CA ASN A 90 -3.84 27.63 -4.21
C ASN A 90 -4.03 26.92 -2.86
N ASN A 91 -4.17 25.61 -2.92
CA ASN A 91 -4.10 24.70 -1.79
C ASN A 91 -2.71 24.07 -1.72
N VAL A 92 -2.24 23.76 -0.51
CA VAL A 92 -0.99 23.03 -0.28
C VAL A 92 -1.28 21.54 -0.30
N TYR A 93 -0.61 20.81 -1.18
CA TYR A 93 -0.64 19.36 -1.26
C TYR A 93 0.72 18.81 -0.86
N TYR A 94 0.69 17.73 -0.09
CA TYR A 94 1.87 16.99 0.33
C TYR A 94 1.98 15.70 -0.47
N ARG A 95 3.21 15.22 -0.69
CA ARG A 95 3.48 14.09 -1.57
C ARG A 95 4.57 13.17 -1.01
N CYS A 96 4.38 11.87 -1.20
CA CYS A 96 5.42 10.86 -1.04
C CYS A 96 5.31 9.82 -2.16
N HIS A 97 6.39 9.08 -2.39
CA HIS A 97 6.41 7.99 -3.38
C HIS A 97 6.41 6.64 -2.69
N CYS A 98 5.84 5.64 -3.35
CA CYS A 98 5.89 4.24 -2.92
C CYS A 98 6.16 3.35 -4.13
N LEU A 99 7.06 2.38 -3.98
CA LEU A 99 7.44 1.45 -5.04
C LEU A 99 6.23 0.64 -5.53
N TYR A 100 6.19 0.35 -6.82
CA TYR A 100 5.08 -0.39 -7.41
C TYR A 100 4.88 -1.80 -6.81
N PRO A 101 5.94 -2.62 -6.64
CA PRO A 101 5.80 -3.93 -6.01
C PRO A 101 5.35 -3.81 -4.55
N GLU A 102 5.89 -2.84 -3.79
CA GLU A 102 5.45 -2.55 -2.42
C GLU A 102 3.96 -2.19 -2.38
N MET A 103 3.48 -1.34 -3.30
CA MET A 103 2.06 -1.00 -3.40
C MET A 103 1.20 -2.23 -3.70
N PHE A 104 1.61 -3.12 -4.61
CA PHE A 104 0.86 -4.37 -4.82
C PHE A 104 0.77 -5.21 -3.55
N PHE A 105 1.88 -5.36 -2.83
CA PHE A 105 1.89 -6.04 -1.54
C PHE A 105 0.95 -5.38 -0.52
N VAL A 106 1.04 -4.05 -0.35
CA VAL A 106 0.24 -3.28 0.60
C VAL A 106 -1.26 -3.39 0.29
N MET A 107 -1.64 -3.40 -1.00
CA MET A 107 -3.02 -3.59 -1.40
C MET A 107 -3.58 -4.94 -0.93
N LEU A 108 -2.79 -6.02 -1.03
CA LEU A 108 -3.17 -7.34 -0.55
C LEU A 108 -3.20 -7.41 0.98
N ALA A 109 -2.20 -6.82 1.65
CA ALA A 109 -2.15 -6.74 3.10
C ALA A 109 -3.37 -5.99 3.66
N LEU A 110 -3.74 -4.86 3.08
CA LEU A 110 -4.92 -4.08 3.45
C LEU A 110 -6.22 -4.86 3.21
N ASN A 111 -6.30 -5.68 2.16
CA ASN A 111 -7.46 -6.57 1.96
C ASN A 111 -7.64 -7.52 3.14
N GLU A 112 -6.56 -8.18 3.58
CA GLU A 112 -6.58 -9.11 4.71
C GLU A 112 -6.90 -8.39 6.03
N LEU A 113 -6.28 -7.24 6.28
CA LEU A 113 -6.52 -6.45 7.49
C LEU A 113 -7.96 -5.89 7.56
N VAL A 114 -8.53 -5.46 6.42
CA VAL A 114 -9.96 -5.10 6.34
C VAL A 114 -10.84 -6.29 6.68
N GLN A 115 -10.57 -7.48 6.12
CA GLN A 115 -11.35 -8.67 6.45
C GLN A 115 -11.28 -9.00 7.94
N LEU A 116 -10.10 -8.84 8.55
CA LEU A 116 -9.91 -9.08 9.97
C LEU A 116 -10.72 -8.11 10.82
N ARG A 117 -10.67 -6.81 10.50
CA ARG A 117 -11.47 -5.77 11.17
C ARG A 117 -12.97 -6.03 11.05
N ILE A 118 -13.44 -6.43 9.88
CA ILE A 118 -14.85 -6.78 9.63
C ILE A 118 -15.29 -7.92 10.55
N LYS A 119 -14.48 -8.99 10.67
CA LYS A 119 -14.76 -10.14 11.54
C LYS A 119 -14.84 -9.71 13.01
N ASP A 120 -13.92 -8.84 13.45
CA ASP A 120 -13.86 -8.36 14.83
C ASP A 120 -15.05 -7.46 15.19
N LEU A 121 -15.42 -6.53 14.32
CA LEU A 121 -16.55 -5.63 14.54
C LEU A 121 -17.89 -6.37 14.49
N SER A 122 -18.08 -7.24 13.50
CA SER A 122 -19.32 -8.00 13.32
C SER A 122 -19.52 -9.07 14.40
N ARG A 123 -18.48 -9.48 15.14
CA ARG A 123 -18.55 -10.53 16.19
C ARG A 123 -19.28 -11.80 15.72
N THR A 124 -19.32 -12.05 14.41
CA THR A 124 -20.05 -13.19 13.83
C THR A 124 -19.06 -14.15 13.19
N LYS A 125 -19.48 -15.41 13.03
CA LYS A 125 -18.67 -16.47 12.40
C LYS A 125 -19.11 -16.75 10.95
N TYR A 126 -20.10 -16.03 10.43
CA TYR A 126 -20.75 -16.28 9.15
C TYR A 126 -20.48 -15.16 8.13
N ILE A 127 -19.61 -15.49 7.18
CA ILE A 127 -18.93 -14.60 6.21
C ILE A 127 -19.90 -13.81 5.31
N LEU A 128 -21.06 -14.37 4.95
CA LEU A 128 -21.85 -13.92 3.80
C LEU A 128 -22.53 -12.53 3.93
N LYS A 129 -22.53 -11.88 5.11
CA LYS A 129 -23.14 -10.55 5.31
C LYS A 129 -22.30 -9.57 6.14
N GLU A 130 -21.04 -9.88 6.44
CA GLU A 130 -20.29 -9.15 7.47
C GLU A 130 -19.98 -7.70 7.08
N ALA A 131 -19.70 -7.43 5.80
CA ALA A 131 -19.45 -6.07 5.32
C ALA A 131 -20.67 -5.13 5.42
N LEU A 132 -21.88 -5.70 5.42
CA LEU A 132 -23.13 -4.96 5.58
C LEU A 132 -23.70 -5.05 7.01
N ASP A 133 -22.95 -5.62 7.96
CA ASP A 133 -23.34 -5.56 9.37
C ASP A 133 -23.40 -4.09 9.81
N LYS A 134 -24.40 -3.76 10.63
CA LYS A 134 -24.62 -2.39 11.13
C LYS A 134 -23.42 -1.78 11.86
N ARG A 135 -22.49 -2.61 12.35
CA ARG A 135 -21.24 -2.19 13.02
C ARG A 135 -20.07 -1.97 12.05
N VAL A 136 -20.22 -2.36 10.79
CA VAL A 136 -19.15 -2.41 9.79
C VAL A 136 -19.45 -1.47 8.62
N ILE A 137 -20.70 -1.42 8.17
CA ILE A 137 -21.10 -0.75 6.92
C ILE A 137 -20.72 0.75 6.85
N TRP A 138 -20.59 1.40 8.01
CA TRP A 138 -20.20 2.82 8.13
C TRP A 138 -18.87 3.02 8.87
N ASP A 139 -18.04 1.98 8.95
CA ASP A 139 -16.71 2.10 9.56
C ASP A 139 -15.81 3.01 8.71
N ASP A 140 -15.41 4.13 9.30
CA ASP A 140 -14.64 5.20 8.66
C ASP A 140 -13.24 4.74 8.23
N THR A 141 -12.63 3.86 9.02
CA THR A 141 -11.32 3.28 8.75
C THR A 141 -11.38 2.39 7.52
N ILE A 142 -12.36 1.48 7.45
CA ILE A 142 -12.57 0.65 6.25
C ILE A 142 -12.86 1.53 5.04
N ALA A 143 -13.70 2.56 5.17
CA ALA A 143 -14.01 3.46 4.06
C ALA A 143 -12.77 4.21 3.56
N THR A 144 -11.94 4.74 4.47
CA THR A 144 -10.68 5.44 4.13
C THR A 144 -9.69 4.52 3.43
N ILE A 145 -9.49 3.30 3.94
CA ILE A 145 -8.62 2.30 3.32
C ILE A 145 -9.13 1.91 1.92
N ARG A 146 -10.44 1.65 1.78
CA ARG A 146 -11.03 1.30 0.49
C ARG A 146 -10.95 2.43 -0.52
N PHE A 147 -11.05 3.68 -0.06
CA PHE A 147 -10.85 4.85 -0.91
C PHE A 147 -9.40 4.95 -1.41
N PHE A 148 -8.41 4.78 -0.53
CA PHE A 148 -6.99 4.70 -0.92
C PHE A 148 -6.73 3.60 -1.96
N GLN A 149 -7.27 2.40 -1.70
CA GLN A 149 -7.18 1.28 -2.64
C GLN A 149 -7.85 1.58 -3.99
N ALA A 150 -8.97 2.31 -4.00
CA ALA A 150 -9.65 2.73 -5.22
C ALA A 150 -8.81 3.73 -6.04
N GLN A 151 -8.12 4.67 -5.38
CA GLN A 151 -7.21 5.60 -6.07
C GLN A 151 -6.04 4.86 -6.73
N PHE A 152 -5.43 3.89 -6.04
CA PHE A 152 -4.37 3.08 -6.64
C PHE A 152 -4.90 2.23 -7.80
N THR A 153 -6.08 1.62 -7.64
CA THR A 153 -6.73 0.84 -8.71
C THR A 153 -7.00 1.70 -9.95
N LYS A 154 -7.40 2.97 -9.77
CA LYS A 154 -7.57 3.91 -10.87
C LYS A 154 -6.24 4.18 -11.59
N CYS A 155 -5.17 4.43 -10.85
CA CYS A 155 -3.82 4.61 -11.41
C CYS A 155 -3.36 3.39 -12.23
N VAL A 156 -3.57 2.17 -11.71
CA VAL A 156 -3.25 0.93 -12.45
C VAL A 156 -4.09 0.81 -13.73
N LYS A 157 -5.38 1.14 -13.68
CA LYS A 157 -6.28 1.11 -14.84
C LYS A 157 -5.82 2.05 -15.97
N GLU A 158 -5.28 3.21 -15.63
CA GLU A 158 -4.73 4.18 -16.59
C GLU A 158 -3.39 3.70 -17.18
N THR A 159 -2.70 2.79 -16.49
CA THR A 159 -1.38 2.26 -16.91
C THR A 159 -1.50 1.02 -17.78
N PHE A 160 -2.46 0.13 -17.46
CA PHE A 160 -2.60 -1.16 -18.12
C PHE A 160 -3.52 -1.09 -19.34
N THR A 161 -3.30 -1.98 -20.30
CA THR A 161 -4.34 -2.28 -21.30
C THR A 161 -5.55 -2.88 -20.61
N GLU A 162 -6.75 -2.70 -21.17
CA GLU A 162 -7.99 -3.22 -20.58
C GLU A 162 -7.92 -4.72 -20.26
N ALA A 163 -7.35 -5.52 -21.16
CA ALA A 163 -7.15 -6.95 -20.95
C ALA A 163 -6.15 -7.27 -19.83
N ALA A 164 -5.07 -6.48 -19.70
CA ALA A 164 -4.11 -6.64 -18.60
C ALA A 164 -4.72 -6.22 -17.26
N PHE A 165 -5.48 -5.12 -17.24
CA PHE A 165 -6.19 -4.64 -16.05
C PHE A 165 -7.21 -5.65 -15.54
N ALA A 166 -8.01 -6.24 -16.43
CA ALA A 166 -8.98 -7.28 -16.04
C ALA A 166 -8.30 -8.48 -15.38
N ARG A 167 -7.19 -8.97 -15.94
CA ARG A 167 -6.40 -10.06 -15.34
C ARG A 167 -5.79 -9.67 -13.99
N TRP A 168 -5.24 -8.46 -13.90
CA TRP A 168 -4.68 -7.93 -12.67
C TRP A 168 -5.74 -7.86 -11.57
N LEU A 169 -6.94 -7.38 -11.90
CA LEU A 169 -8.05 -7.28 -10.94
C LEU A 169 -8.43 -8.66 -10.38
N THR A 170 -8.50 -9.69 -11.22
CA THR A 170 -8.76 -11.07 -10.79
C THR A 170 -7.68 -11.56 -9.83
N VAL A 171 -6.40 -11.34 -10.17
CA VAL A 171 -5.26 -11.81 -9.37
C VAL A 171 -5.22 -11.11 -8.01
N MET A 172 -5.38 -9.78 -7.98
CA MET A 172 -5.29 -8.99 -6.74
C MET A 172 -6.48 -9.17 -5.80
N ASN A 173 -7.56 -9.82 -6.26
CA ASN A 173 -8.76 -10.08 -5.47
C ASN A 173 -9.11 -11.58 -5.45
N SER A 174 -8.13 -12.46 -5.69
CA SER A 174 -8.36 -13.89 -5.55
C SER A 174 -8.73 -14.24 -4.11
N ASP A 175 -9.66 -15.18 -3.95
CA ASP A 175 -9.93 -15.77 -2.66
C ASP A 175 -8.69 -16.56 -2.18
N TYR A 176 -8.49 -16.63 -0.86
CA TYR A 176 -7.47 -17.46 -0.20
C TYR A 176 -5.99 -17.14 -0.49
N LEU A 177 -5.64 -15.88 -0.76
CA LEU A 177 -4.24 -15.48 -0.93
C LEU A 177 -3.38 -15.78 0.30
N CYS A 178 -3.95 -15.66 1.51
CA CYS A 178 -3.26 -15.88 2.79
C CYS A 178 -1.91 -15.14 2.83
N ILE A 179 -1.98 -13.85 2.50
CA ILE A 179 -0.82 -12.95 2.35
C ILE A 179 -0.01 -12.83 3.65
N GLU A 180 -0.61 -13.14 4.81
CA GLU A 180 0.08 -13.17 6.10
C GLU A 180 1.21 -14.22 6.17
N GLU A 181 1.25 -15.20 5.26
CA GLU A 181 2.30 -16.24 5.22
C GLU A 181 3.50 -15.89 4.31
N ILE A 182 3.48 -14.74 3.66
CA ILE A 182 4.54 -14.31 2.76
C ILE A 182 5.78 -13.88 3.58
N THR A 183 6.93 -14.43 3.22
CA THR A 183 8.24 -14.02 3.78
C THR A 183 8.55 -12.60 3.34
N THR A 184 8.75 -11.67 4.28
CA THR A 184 8.83 -10.26 3.93
C THR A 184 10.05 -9.94 3.07
N GLN A 185 11.16 -10.62 3.30
CA GLN A 185 12.41 -10.47 2.55
C GLN A 185 12.26 -10.74 1.05
N PHE A 186 11.26 -11.53 0.63
CA PHE A 186 10.95 -11.72 -0.79
C PHE A 186 10.53 -10.41 -1.47
N ILE A 187 9.74 -9.58 -0.80
CA ILE A 187 9.32 -8.29 -1.37
C ILE A 187 10.50 -7.31 -1.43
N ASP A 188 11.45 -7.39 -0.49
CA ASP A 188 12.67 -6.57 -0.54
C ASP A 188 13.47 -6.90 -1.81
N VAL A 189 13.63 -8.20 -2.12
CA VAL A 189 14.25 -8.68 -3.36
C VAL A 189 13.48 -8.16 -4.59
N VAL A 190 12.15 -8.34 -4.62
CA VAL A 190 11.33 -7.89 -5.75
C VAL A 190 11.40 -6.38 -5.94
N ASN A 191 11.44 -5.59 -4.86
CA ASN A 191 11.59 -4.14 -4.90
C ASN A 191 12.93 -3.72 -5.48
N ILE A 192 14.04 -4.30 -4.99
CA ILE A 192 15.39 -3.98 -5.47
C ILE A 192 15.56 -4.37 -6.94
N ASP A 193 15.09 -5.56 -7.33
CA ASP A 193 15.09 -5.98 -8.73
C ASP A 193 14.31 -5.01 -9.61
N TYR A 194 13.16 -4.52 -9.13
CA TYR A 194 12.32 -3.59 -9.86
C TYR A 194 12.95 -2.20 -10.03
N ILE A 195 13.61 -1.69 -8.99
CA ILE A 195 14.37 -0.43 -9.04
C ILE A 195 15.42 -0.49 -10.15
N ASN A 196 16.08 -1.64 -10.32
CA ASN A 196 17.13 -1.82 -11.33
C ASN A 196 16.61 -1.99 -12.77
N LEU A 197 15.29 -2.02 -12.99
CA LEU A 197 14.71 -2.08 -14.33
C LEU A 197 14.64 -0.70 -14.99
N THR A 198 14.71 -0.66 -16.32
CA THR A 198 14.38 0.55 -17.09
C THR A 198 12.86 0.78 -17.11
N LYS A 199 12.41 2.02 -17.31
CA LYS A 199 10.98 2.38 -17.44
C LYS A 199 10.20 1.44 -18.38
N GLU A 200 10.76 1.12 -19.55
CA GLU A 200 10.11 0.20 -20.50
C GLU A 200 9.98 -1.23 -19.96
N LYS A 201 11.01 -1.73 -19.27
CA LYS A 201 10.99 -3.07 -18.66
C LYS A 201 10.03 -3.10 -17.47
N ARG A 202 9.98 -2.04 -16.67
CA ARG A 202 9.01 -1.85 -15.58
C ARG A 202 7.58 -1.97 -16.09
N LEU A 203 7.22 -1.21 -17.13
CA LEU A 203 5.88 -1.26 -17.72
C LEU A 203 5.50 -2.68 -18.19
N LYS A 204 6.44 -3.41 -18.81
CA LYS A 204 6.22 -4.78 -19.27
C LYS A 204 6.14 -5.81 -18.13
N SER A 205 6.76 -5.54 -16.98
CA SER A 205 6.83 -6.47 -15.85
C SER A 205 5.76 -6.24 -14.77
N LEU A 206 5.06 -5.11 -14.76
CA LEU A 206 4.06 -4.79 -13.73
C LEU A 206 3.03 -5.92 -13.50
N SER A 207 2.47 -6.47 -14.58
CA SER A 207 1.50 -7.58 -14.48
C SER A 207 2.11 -8.86 -13.92
N SER A 208 3.35 -9.19 -14.30
CA SER A 208 4.01 -10.40 -13.80
C SER A 208 4.41 -10.24 -12.33
N ILE A 209 4.87 -9.06 -11.93
CA ILE A 209 5.24 -8.76 -10.54
C ILE A 209 4.02 -8.82 -9.62
N ALA A 210 2.91 -8.17 -9.99
CA ALA A 210 1.68 -8.26 -9.22
C ALA A 210 1.25 -9.72 -9.02
N LYS A 211 1.35 -10.54 -10.08
CA LYS A 211 1.06 -11.98 -10.01
C LYS A 211 2.03 -12.73 -9.12
N ARG A 212 3.34 -12.46 -9.18
CA ARG A 212 4.33 -13.11 -8.31
C ARG A 212 4.06 -12.85 -6.83
N ILE A 213 3.62 -11.64 -6.50
CA ILE A 213 3.28 -11.26 -5.12
C ILE A 213 1.96 -11.89 -4.66
N ALA A 214 0.93 -11.89 -5.51
CA ALA A 214 -0.35 -12.51 -5.19
C ALA A 214 -0.24 -14.06 -5.10
N ASP A 215 0.40 -14.68 -6.09
CA ASP A 215 0.58 -16.13 -6.18
C ASP A 215 1.90 -16.59 -5.55
N PHE A 216 2.39 -15.89 -4.51
CA PHE A 216 3.72 -16.10 -3.93
C PHE A 216 4.00 -17.56 -3.52
N ARG A 217 2.97 -18.30 -3.11
CA ARG A 217 3.05 -19.73 -2.74
C ARG A 217 3.60 -20.60 -3.87
N HIS A 218 3.39 -20.19 -5.11
CA HIS A 218 3.86 -20.88 -6.30
C HIS A 218 5.13 -20.26 -6.90
N ASP A 219 5.62 -19.16 -6.33
CA ASP A 219 6.87 -18.53 -6.74
C ASP A 219 8.07 -19.30 -6.17
N LYS A 220 8.97 -19.74 -7.05
CA LYS A 220 10.13 -20.56 -6.66
C LYS A 220 11.14 -19.76 -5.82
N GLU A 221 11.34 -18.49 -6.15
CA GLU A 221 12.28 -17.63 -5.45
C GLU A 221 11.76 -17.30 -4.04
N HIS A 222 10.46 -17.01 -3.92
CA HIS A 222 9.82 -16.86 -2.61
C HIS A 222 10.05 -18.07 -1.71
N ASN A 223 9.77 -19.28 -2.22
CA ASN A 223 9.90 -20.51 -1.44
C ASN A 223 11.37 -20.77 -1.02
N GLN A 224 12.33 -20.50 -1.90
CA GLN A 224 13.76 -20.59 -1.57
C GLN A 224 14.15 -19.60 -0.47
N ILE A 225 13.70 -18.35 -0.57
CA ILE A 225 13.95 -17.32 0.44
C ILE A 225 13.31 -17.72 1.77
N LYS A 226 12.05 -18.19 1.75
CA LYS A 226 11.34 -18.67 2.94
C LYS A 226 12.11 -19.79 3.65
N ASP A 227 12.64 -20.76 2.91
CA ASP A 227 13.43 -21.85 3.46
C ASP A 227 14.73 -21.35 4.12
N VAL A 228 15.46 -20.45 3.46
CA VAL A 228 16.70 -19.86 3.98
C VAL A 228 16.43 -19.05 5.24
N VAL A 229 15.44 -18.15 5.19
CA VAL A 229 15.03 -17.30 6.31
C VAL A 229 14.57 -18.15 7.50
N THR A 230 13.75 -19.17 7.27
CA THR A 230 13.26 -20.05 8.34
C THR A 230 14.40 -20.84 8.99
N LYS A 231 15.38 -21.32 8.20
CA LYS A 231 16.56 -22.00 8.73
C LYS A 231 17.42 -21.06 9.57
N ALA A 232 17.70 -19.86 9.06
CA ALA A 232 18.48 -18.85 9.78
C ALA A 232 17.78 -18.41 11.08
N ALA A 233 16.47 -18.14 11.05
CA ALA A 233 15.69 -17.78 12.23
C ALA A 233 15.76 -18.83 13.34
N ARG A 234 15.75 -20.13 12.97
CA ARG A 234 15.93 -21.23 13.93
C ARG A 234 17.35 -21.29 14.48
N GLU A 235 18.36 -21.07 13.65
CA GLU A 235 19.77 -21.06 14.06
C GLU A 235 20.07 -19.90 15.04
N TYR A 236 19.57 -18.70 14.74
CA TYR A 236 19.77 -17.51 15.54
C TYR A 236 18.72 -17.29 16.65
N GLN A 237 17.75 -18.20 16.76
CA GLN A 237 16.65 -18.14 17.76
C GLN A 237 15.92 -16.79 17.78
N CYS A 238 15.62 -16.25 16.59
CA CYS A 238 14.95 -14.97 16.43
C CYS A 238 13.71 -15.09 15.54
N ASP A 239 12.90 -14.04 15.50
CA ASP A 239 11.76 -13.97 14.59
C ASP A 239 12.22 -13.96 13.13
N PRO A 240 11.58 -14.72 12.21
CA PRO A 240 11.92 -14.72 10.79
C PRO A 240 11.95 -13.33 10.13
N GLY A 241 11.11 -12.38 10.59
CA GLY A 241 11.09 -11.01 10.10
C GLY A 241 12.34 -10.19 10.45
N LEU A 242 13.12 -10.63 11.44
CA LEU A 242 14.38 -9.97 11.84
C LEU A 242 15.58 -10.41 10.98
N ILE A 243 15.44 -11.50 10.21
CA ILE A 243 16.51 -11.97 9.34
C ILE A 243 16.69 -11.00 8.17
N ARG A 244 17.93 -10.57 7.94
CA ARG A 244 18.31 -9.76 6.77
C ARG A 244 19.11 -10.60 5.80
N LEU A 245 18.78 -10.52 4.51
CA LEU A 245 19.53 -11.19 3.45
C LEU A 245 20.77 -10.37 3.11
N LYS A 246 21.94 -11.00 3.11
CA LYS A 246 23.19 -10.34 2.75
C LYS A 246 23.16 -9.91 1.28
N GLY A 247 23.52 -8.65 1.01
CA GLY A 247 23.55 -8.09 -0.35
C GLY A 247 22.20 -7.62 -0.88
N ILE A 248 21.15 -7.65 -0.05
CA ILE A 248 19.83 -7.08 -0.33
C ILE A 248 19.74 -5.76 0.43
N GLU A 249 20.32 -4.72 -0.17
CA GLU A 249 20.33 -3.35 0.35
C GLU A 249 19.65 -2.45 -0.67
N TYR A 250 18.72 -1.62 -0.20
CA TYR A 250 18.09 -0.62 -1.05
C TYR A 250 19.14 0.43 -1.45
N PRO A 251 19.18 0.84 -2.74
CA PRO A 251 20.07 1.92 -3.15
C PRO A 251 19.68 3.22 -2.43
N GLU A 252 20.69 4.01 -2.05
CA GLU A 252 20.47 5.32 -1.40
C GLU A 252 19.65 6.26 -2.29
N ASP A 253 19.96 6.26 -3.60
CA ASP A 253 19.31 7.07 -4.60
C ASP A 253 18.86 6.23 -5.80
N PHE A 254 17.65 6.48 -6.29
CA PHE A 254 17.14 5.95 -7.55
C PHE A 254 16.06 6.88 -8.12
N GLU A 255 15.86 6.81 -9.44
CA GLU A 255 14.88 7.67 -10.12
C GLU A 255 13.46 7.13 -9.91
N TRP A 256 12.55 8.02 -9.50
CA TRP A 256 11.12 7.74 -9.36
C TRP A 256 10.41 7.72 -10.71
#